data_AF-A0A9W3DUI2-F1
#
_entry.id   AF-A0A9W3DUI2-F1
#
_cell.length_a   1.000
_cell.length_b   1.000
_cell.length_c   1.000
_cell.angle_alpha   90.00
_cell.angle_beta   90.00
_cell.angle_gamma   90.00
#
_symmetry.space_group_name_H-M   'P 1'
#
loop_
_entity.id
_entity.type
_entity.pdbx_description
1 polymer ?
#
loop_
_entity_poly.entity_id
_entity_poly.type
_entity_poly.pdbx_seq_one_letter_code
_entity_poly.pdbx_strand_id
1 'polypeptide(L)'
;MSSINLSSSSPSTLSLSGSRLSQTSSTTTLIHHRVTFPSNHHTPSFSFKTTGKAKASVVSREDDLLLSYTNGNPPIEDPLQADSVSLGTLSPSDSPNAPPNGFVAEDDDFELDLPTPGFSSIPEAIQDIRQGKLVVVVDDEDRENEGDLVMAAQLATPEAMAFIVKHGTGIVCVSMKEDDLERLNLPLMVNQKENEEKLSTAFTVTVDAKHGTTTGVSARDRATTILSLASRDSNPEDFNRPGHIFPLKYREGGVLKRAGHTEASVDLTVLAGLDPVGVLCEIVDDDDGSMARLPKLRQFAAENSLKIVSIADLIRYRRKRDKLVERSSAARIPTMWGPFTAYCYKSILDGIEHIAMVKGEIGDGQDILVRVHSECLTGDIFGSARCDCGNQLSLSMQQIESNGRGVLVYLRGHEGRGIGLGHKLRAYNLQDAGRDTVEANEDLGLPVDSREYGIGAQMLRDLGVRTMKLMTNNPAKYVGLKGYGLAIVGRVPLLSLITKENKRYLETKRTKMGHMYGLKFNGDVVEKIDNDAETNES
;
A
#
# COMPACT_ATOMS: atom_id res chain seq x y z
N MET A 1 72.83 10.26 -25.30
CA MET A 1 73.98 11.16 -25.50
C MET A 1 73.56 12.25 -26.49
N SER A 2 74.30 13.37 -26.55
CA SER A 2 73.83 14.70 -27.04
C SER A 2 72.86 15.35 -26.04
N SER A 3 73.08 16.54 -25.44
CA SER A 3 73.47 17.90 -25.92
C SER A 3 72.22 18.77 -26.16
N ILE A 4 72.12 20.05 -25.72
CA ILE A 4 73.08 20.96 -25.06
C ILE A 4 72.33 22.00 -24.17
N ASN A 5 73.04 22.70 -23.27
CA ASN A 5 72.51 23.74 -22.35
C ASN A 5 72.32 25.14 -22.98
N LEU A 6 71.67 26.05 -22.22
CA LEU A 6 71.94 27.51 -22.00
C LEU A 6 70.63 28.35 -22.00
N SER A 7 70.43 29.41 -21.19
CA SER A 7 71.11 29.82 -19.93
C SER A 7 70.34 30.93 -19.17
N SER A 8 70.07 30.69 -17.88
CA SER A 8 70.05 31.63 -16.75
C SER A 8 69.91 33.16 -16.93
N SER A 9 69.04 33.77 -16.11
CA SER A 9 69.41 34.92 -15.25
C SER A 9 68.55 34.99 -13.99
N SER A 10 69.11 35.51 -12.91
CA SER A 10 68.54 35.67 -11.55
C SER A 10 69.06 37.02 -10.99
N PRO A 11 68.95 37.41 -9.69
CA PRO A 11 68.29 36.78 -8.53
C PRO A 11 67.52 37.77 -7.58
N SER A 12 67.10 37.27 -6.39
CA SER A 12 67.15 37.94 -5.06
C SER A 12 66.21 39.13 -4.72
N THR A 13 65.72 39.35 -3.48
CA THR A 13 65.59 38.56 -2.22
C THR A 13 64.74 39.32 -1.17
N LEU A 14 64.03 38.62 -0.26
CA LEU A 14 63.56 39.08 1.09
C LEU A 14 62.56 40.28 1.10
N SER A 15 61.73 40.61 2.11
CA SER A 15 61.11 39.98 3.31
C SER A 15 60.00 40.98 3.84
N LEU A 16 59.26 40.92 4.97
CA LEU A 16 59.11 40.07 6.16
C LEU A 16 57.77 40.43 6.87
N SER A 17 57.05 39.48 7.52
CA SER A 17 55.86 39.69 8.40
C SER A 17 54.58 40.31 7.75
N GLY A 18 53.40 40.36 8.38
CA GLY A 18 52.91 39.54 9.50
C GLY A 18 52.08 40.22 10.63
N SER A 19 50.85 40.75 10.39
CA SER A 19 49.79 40.83 11.44
C SER A 19 48.40 41.36 10.99
N ARG A 20 47.35 40.56 11.28
CA ARG A 20 45.97 40.84 11.74
C ARG A 20 45.21 42.18 11.49
N LEU A 21 43.90 41.97 11.24
CA LEU A 21 42.68 42.70 11.70
C LEU A 21 42.23 44.02 11.03
N SER A 22 41.08 43.95 10.35
CA SER A 22 39.99 44.94 10.45
C SER A 22 38.63 44.28 10.15
N GLN A 23 37.62 44.48 11.01
CA GLN A 23 36.22 44.16 10.71
C GLN A 23 35.53 45.39 10.10
N THR A 24 34.68 45.20 9.09
CA THR A 24 33.60 46.14 8.77
C THR A 24 32.38 45.40 8.21
N SER A 25 31.21 45.73 8.74
CA SER A 25 29.90 45.30 8.23
C SER A 25 29.51 46.03 6.95
N SER A 26 28.78 45.36 6.05
CA SER A 26 27.99 46.02 5.00
C SER A 26 26.63 45.35 4.80
N THR A 27 25.58 46.16 4.81
CA THR A 27 24.19 45.77 4.56
C THR A 27 23.94 45.51 3.06
N THR A 28 23.25 44.43 2.70
CA THR A 28 22.81 44.21 1.31
C THR A 28 21.35 44.63 1.13
N THR A 29 21.11 45.54 0.20
CA THR A 29 19.77 46.08 -0.12
C THR A 29 19.03 45.16 -1.08
N LEU A 30 17.76 44.82 -0.78
CA LEU A 30 16.87 44.13 -1.71
C LEU A 30 16.32 45.10 -2.76
N ILE A 31 16.54 44.80 -4.04
CA ILE A 31 16.03 45.59 -5.16
C ILE A 31 14.63 45.08 -5.54
N HIS A 32 13.61 45.91 -5.33
CA HIS A 32 12.26 45.65 -5.84
C HIS A 32 12.17 46.03 -7.33
N HIS A 33 12.05 45.03 -8.21
CA HIS A 33 11.53 45.28 -9.56
C HIS A 33 10.03 45.56 -9.51
N ARG A 34 9.59 46.54 -10.29
CA ARG A 34 8.21 47.05 -10.32
C ARG A 34 7.65 46.85 -11.72
N VAL A 35 6.61 46.02 -11.84
CA VAL A 35 5.83 45.83 -13.07
C VAL A 35 4.38 46.21 -12.75
N THR A 36 3.76 46.98 -13.64
CA THR A 36 2.41 47.52 -13.47
C THR A 36 1.53 47.18 -14.65
N PHE A 37 0.35 46.60 -14.38
CA PHE A 37 -0.74 46.43 -15.35
C PHE A 37 -2.07 46.93 -14.74
N PRO A 38 -3.04 47.33 -15.57
CA PRO A 38 -4.14 48.20 -15.13
C PRO A 38 -5.28 47.47 -14.40
N SER A 39 -6.08 48.28 -13.69
CA SER A 39 -7.22 47.87 -12.86
C SER A 39 -8.49 47.55 -13.64
N ASN A 40 -9.32 46.65 -13.11
CA ASN A 40 -10.76 46.87 -13.12
C ASN A 40 -11.49 46.30 -11.89
N HIS A 41 -12.67 46.85 -11.65
CA HIS A 41 -13.57 46.65 -10.49
C HIS A 41 -14.20 45.23 -10.45
N HIS A 42 -14.81 44.69 -9.38
CA HIS A 42 -15.17 45.22 -8.04
C HIS A 42 -15.25 44.04 -7.03
N THR A 43 -14.94 44.25 -5.75
CA THR A 43 -15.45 43.43 -4.62
C THR A 43 -15.76 44.32 -3.40
N PRO A 44 -16.80 44.04 -2.59
CA PRO A 44 -17.06 44.72 -1.34
C PRO A 44 -16.20 44.14 -0.20
N SER A 45 -15.70 45.02 0.67
CA SER A 45 -14.82 44.64 1.79
C SER A 45 -15.55 44.63 3.12
N PHE A 46 -15.13 43.75 4.03
CA PHE A 46 -15.25 43.96 5.47
C PHE A 46 -13.90 43.65 6.13
N SER A 47 -13.53 44.44 7.13
CA SER A 47 -12.25 44.31 7.83
C SER A 47 -12.47 44.43 9.33
N PHE A 48 -11.72 43.65 10.11
CA PHE A 48 -11.42 43.98 11.50
C PHE A 48 -9.96 43.67 11.82
N LYS A 49 -9.28 44.63 12.45
CA LYS A 49 -7.98 44.44 13.10
C LYS A 49 -8.22 44.30 14.60
N THR A 50 -7.62 43.30 15.23
CA THR A 50 -7.23 43.39 16.65
C THR A 50 -5.89 42.70 16.85
N THR A 51 -4.98 43.34 17.57
CA THR A 51 -3.69 42.78 17.98
C THR A 51 -3.74 42.39 19.46
N GLY A 52 -3.22 41.22 19.81
CA GLY A 52 -3.14 40.77 21.20
C GLY A 52 -2.05 39.72 21.41
N LYS A 53 -1.04 40.04 22.23
CA LYS A 53 -0.10 39.05 22.78
C LYS A 53 -0.59 38.63 24.16
N ALA A 54 -0.72 37.33 24.40
CA ALA A 54 -0.89 36.79 25.75
C ALA A 54 0.43 36.14 26.22
N LYS A 55 0.85 36.42 27.45
CA LYS A 55 1.86 35.64 28.17
C LYS A 55 1.16 34.65 29.10
N ALA A 56 1.80 33.52 29.37
CA ALA A 56 1.37 32.62 30.43
C ALA A 56 1.60 33.24 31.82
N SER A 57 0.75 32.87 32.77
CA SER A 57 0.92 33.09 34.21
C SER A 57 0.27 31.94 34.97
N VAL A 58 1.05 31.24 35.78
CA VAL A 58 0.54 30.20 36.70
C VAL A 58 0.03 30.89 37.96
N VAL A 59 -1.11 30.46 38.47
CA VAL A 59 -1.58 30.77 39.83
C VAL A 59 -2.01 29.47 40.47
N SER A 60 -1.32 29.08 41.54
CA SER A 60 -1.66 27.93 42.38
C SER A 60 -2.57 28.36 43.53
N ARG A 61 -3.51 27.48 43.91
CA ARG A 61 -4.00 27.40 45.28
C ARG A 61 -4.65 26.05 45.55
N GLU A 62 -4.07 25.34 46.52
CA GLU A 62 -4.72 24.27 47.27
C GLU A 62 -5.50 24.91 48.42
N ASP A 63 -6.56 24.22 48.90
CA ASP A 63 -6.83 23.97 50.32
C ASP A 63 -8.06 23.04 50.43
N ASP A 64 -8.05 22.15 51.42
CA ASP A 64 -9.05 21.08 51.63
C ASP A 64 -10.39 21.56 52.23
N LEU A 65 -11.44 20.73 52.14
CA LEU A 65 -12.03 20.08 53.33
C LEU A 65 -13.08 18.98 53.02
N LEU A 66 -13.21 18.05 53.99
CA LEU A 66 -13.84 16.72 53.91
C LEU A 66 -15.30 16.66 54.42
N LEU A 67 -15.91 15.46 54.31
CA LEU A 67 -17.13 14.93 54.99
C LEU A 67 -18.51 15.37 54.41
N SER A 68 -19.58 14.55 54.45
CA SER A 68 -19.81 13.18 55.00
C SER A 68 -20.99 12.44 54.31
N TYR A 69 -21.04 11.10 54.45
CA TYR A 69 -22.19 10.24 54.10
C TYR A 69 -23.27 10.17 55.20
N THR A 70 -24.54 9.97 54.81
CA THR A 70 -25.62 9.36 55.65
C THR A 70 -26.66 8.61 54.79
N ASN A 71 -27.23 7.51 55.29
CA ASN A 71 -28.25 6.67 54.62
C ASN A 71 -29.69 6.95 55.12
N GLY A 72 -30.70 6.67 54.29
CA GLY A 72 -32.13 6.61 54.68
C GLY A 72 -33.06 6.21 53.52
N ASN A 73 -34.05 5.33 53.77
CA ASN A 73 -34.94 4.69 52.78
C ASN A 73 -36.17 4.08 53.53
N PRO A 74 -37.28 3.61 52.89
CA PRO A 74 -38.01 3.98 51.67
C PRO A 74 -39.52 4.21 52.05
N PRO A 75 -40.60 3.70 51.39
CA PRO A 75 -40.96 3.52 49.96
C PRO A 75 -42.32 4.21 49.58
N ILE A 76 -42.77 4.05 48.31
CA ILE A 76 -44.15 4.15 47.71
C ILE A 76 -43.96 4.56 46.22
N GLU A 77 -44.62 4.03 45.18
CA GLU A 77 -45.44 2.83 44.94
C GLU A 77 -45.28 2.43 43.45
N ASP A 78 -45.69 1.22 43.06
CA ASP A 78 -45.72 0.72 41.67
C ASP A 78 -47.17 0.31 41.35
N PRO A 79 -47.67 0.53 40.12
CA PRO A 79 -48.06 -0.67 39.36
C PRO A 79 -47.93 -0.56 37.82
N LEU A 80 -47.44 -1.63 37.18
CA LEU A 80 -48.33 -2.62 36.53
C LEU A 80 -47.57 -3.89 36.07
N GLN A 81 -48.31 -4.99 35.86
CA GLN A 81 -47.79 -6.36 35.76
C GLN A 81 -48.31 -7.09 34.50
N ALA A 82 -47.76 -8.29 34.24
CA ALA A 82 -48.07 -9.27 33.18
C ALA A 82 -47.31 -9.06 31.85
N ASP A 83 -46.80 -10.09 31.16
CA ASP A 83 -46.84 -11.55 31.43
C ASP A 83 -45.45 -12.20 31.25
N SER A 84 -45.16 -13.22 32.07
CA SER A 84 -43.90 -13.97 32.04
C SER A 84 -44.13 -15.48 31.90
N VAL A 85 -44.19 -15.98 30.66
CA VAL A 85 -44.23 -17.42 30.39
C VAL A 85 -42.80 -17.97 30.29
N SER A 86 -42.37 -18.71 31.31
CA SER A 86 -41.10 -19.46 31.27
C SER A 86 -41.28 -20.78 30.53
N LEU A 87 -40.42 -21.11 29.57
CA LEU A 87 -40.40 -22.43 28.95
C LEU A 87 -38.98 -22.97 28.69
N GLY A 88 -38.66 -24.06 29.39
CA GLY A 88 -37.80 -25.15 28.90
C GLY A 88 -36.35 -24.84 28.50
N THR A 89 -35.41 -25.02 29.43
CA THR A 89 -34.05 -25.43 29.07
C THR A 89 -34.11 -26.79 28.36
N LEU A 90 -33.55 -26.89 27.15
CA LEU A 90 -33.37 -28.16 26.46
C LEU A 90 -31.89 -28.41 26.15
N SER A 91 -31.39 -29.55 26.61
CA SER A 91 -30.09 -30.10 26.23
C SER A 91 -30.09 -30.56 24.77
N PRO A 92 -28.94 -30.52 24.06
CA PRO A 92 -28.86 -30.98 22.69
C PRO A 92 -29.10 -32.49 22.58
N SER A 93 -29.99 -32.89 21.67
CA SER A 93 -30.18 -34.27 21.22
C SER A 93 -29.79 -34.37 19.75
N ASP A 94 -29.02 -35.39 19.39
CA ASP A 94 -28.45 -35.54 18.04
C ASP A 94 -29.50 -35.65 16.93
N SER A 95 -29.20 -35.04 15.78
CA SER A 95 -29.80 -35.38 14.47
C SER A 95 -28.84 -34.96 13.35
N PRO A 96 -28.57 -35.83 12.35
CA PRO A 96 -27.45 -35.65 11.43
C PRO A 96 -27.78 -34.84 10.16
N ASN A 97 -26.72 -34.33 9.52
CA ASN A 97 -26.66 -33.91 8.12
C ASN A 97 -27.63 -32.80 7.66
N ALA A 98 -27.40 -31.57 8.15
CA ALA A 98 -27.59 -30.37 7.33
C ALA A 98 -26.25 -29.98 6.67
N PRO A 99 -26.22 -29.52 5.41
CA PRO A 99 -24.98 -29.09 4.76
C PRO A 99 -24.43 -27.81 5.43
N PRO A 100 -23.10 -27.62 5.51
CA PRO A 100 -22.52 -26.44 6.11
C PRO A 100 -22.81 -25.18 5.28
N ASN A 101 -23.27 -24.11 5.93
CA ASN A 101 -23.42 -22.76 5.34
C ASN A 101 -22.06 -22.05 5.15
N GLY A 102 -21.08 -22.77 4.60
CA GLY A 102 -19.77 -22.25 4.23
C GLY A 102 -19.82 -21.45 2.93
N PHE A 103 -18.69 -20.81 2.59
CA PHE A 103 -18.35 -20.74 1.17
C PHE A 103 -18.05 -22.18 0.73
N VAL A 104 -18.39 -22.55 -0.51
CA VAL A 104 -18.00 -23.87 -1.02
C VAL A 104 -16.47 -23.92 -1.02
N ALA A 105 -15.92 -24.74 -0.14
CA ALA A 105 -14.54 -25.16 -0.25
C ALA A 105 -14.51 -26.21 -1.36
N GLU A 106 -14.22 -25.75 -2.57
CA GLU A 106 -13.46 -26.60 -3.48
C GLU A 106 -12.13 -26.89 -2.76
N ASP A 107 -11.78 -28.18 -2.64
CA ASP A 107 -10.56 -28.64 -1.94
C ASP A 107 -9.27 -28.32 -2.72
N ASP A 108 -9.37 -27.45 -3.73
CA ASP A 108 -8.25 -26.70 -4.23
C ASP A 108 -7.73 -25.78 -3.11
N ASP A 109 -6.63 -26.22 -2.51
CA ASP A 109 -5.56 -25.32 -2.13
C ASP A 109 -5.17 -24.51 -3.36
N PHE A 110 -5.82 -23.35 -3.51
CA PHE A 110 -5.30 -22.19 -4.23
C PHE A 110 -3.95 -21.82 -3.61
N GLU A 111 -2.92 -22.55 -4.03
CA GLU A 111 -1.53 -22.14 -3.91
C GLU A 111 -1.42 -20.81 -4.63
N LEU A 112 -1.48 -19.71 -3.88
CA LEU A 112 -1.26 -18.35 -4.40
C LEU A 112 0.19 -18.14 -4.91
N ASP A 113 1.02 -19.19 -4.93
CA ASP A 113 2.31 -19.24 -5.60
C ASP A 113 2.26 -19.87 -7.01
N LEU A 114 1.14 -20.50 -7.39
CA LEU A 114 0.89 -20.91 -8.78
C LEU A 114 0.93 -19.66 -9.67
N PRO A 115 1.58 -19.73 -10.85
CA PRO A 115 1.56 -18.63 -11.80
C PRO A 115 0.16 -18.46 -12.40
N THR A 116 -0.13 -17.26 -12.87
CA THR A 116 -1.34 -16.98 -13.66
C THR A 116 -1.30 -17.83 -14.95
N PRO A 117 -2.43 -18.41 -15.43
CA PRO A 117 -2.41 -19.38 -16.54
C PRO A 117 -1.68 -18.89 -17.81
N GLY A 118 -0.64 -19.64 -18.22
CA GLY A 118 0.24 -19.30 -19.34
C GLY A 118 1.42 -18.40 -18.99
N PHE A 119 1.70 -18.18 -17.70
CA PHE A 119 2.95 -17.62 -17.20
C PHE A 119 3.81 -18.69 -16.50
N SER A 120 5.11 -18.41 -16.38
CA SER A 120 6.08 -19.19 -15.59
C SER A 120 5.98 -18.82 -14.11
N SER A 121 6.44 -19.70 -13.22
CA SER A 121 6.48 -19.38 -11.79
C SER A 121 7.60 -18.38 -11.46
N ILE A 122 7.35 -17.49 -10.49
CA ILE A 122 8.35 -16.52 -10.02
C ILE A 122 9.67 -17.19 -9.55
N PRO A 123 9.65 -18.35 -8.83
CA PRO A 123 10.88 -19.11 -8.54
C PRO A 123 11.72 -19.51 -9.76
N GLU A 124 11.12 -19.84 -10.89
CA GLU A 124 11.86 -20.17 -12.12
C GLU A 124 12.54 -18.93 -12.70
N ALA A 125 11.81 -17.81 -12.80
CA ALA A 125 12.39 -16.55 -13.29
C ALA A 125 13.52 -16.06 -12.39
N ILE A 126 13.37 -16.14 -11.05
CA ILE A 126 14.44 -15.88 -10.07
C ILE A 126 15.67 -16.76 -10.34
N GLN A 127 15.48 -18.04 -10.66
CA GLN A 127 16.57 -18.99 -10.91
C GLN A 127 17.27 -18.77 -12.26
N ASP A 128 16.56 -18.26 -13.27
CA ASP A 128 17.12 -17.89 -14.57
C ASP A 128 17.86 -16.53 -14.51
N ILE A 129 17.33 -15.53 -13.80
CA ILE A 129 18.05 -14.29 -13.45
C ILE A 129 19.34 -14.60 -12.69
N ARG A 130 19.30 -15.52 -11.72
CA ARG A 130 20.48 -16.00 -10.97
C ARG A 130 21.54 -16.65 -11.87
N GLN A 131 21.15 -17.18 -13.03
CA GLN A 131 22.05 -17.77 -14.03
C GLN A 131 22.51 -16.75 -15.10
N GLY A 132 22.13 -15.48 -14.98
CA GLY A 132 22.47 -14.44 -15.95
C GLY A 132 21.66 -14.50 -17.25
N LYS A 133 20.53 -15.24 -17.26
CA LYS A 133 19.62 -15.28 -18.40
C LYS A 133 18.68 -14.08 -18.39
N LEU A 134 18.07 -13.84 -19.54
CA LEU A 134 16.94 -12.94 -19.71
C LEU A 134 15.63 -13.64 -19.29
N VAL A 135 14.69 -12.86 -18.76
CA VAL A 135 13.28 -13.25 -18.59
C VAL A 135 12.41 -12.15 -19.19
N VAL A 136 11.20 -12.51 -19.65
CA VAL A 136 10.19 -11.56 -20.08
C VAL A 136 9.31 -11.20 -18.89
N VAL A 137 9.22 -9.92 -18.54
CA VAL A 137 8.33 -9.40 -17.49
C VAL A 137 7.23 -8.59 -18.15
N VAL A 138 5.96 -8.86 -17.84
CA VAL A 138 4.81 -8.09 -18.34
C VAL A 138 4.04 -7.41 -17.22
N ASP A 139 3.44 -6.26 -17.51
CA ASP A 139 2.53 -5.58 -16.61
C ASP A 139 1.04 -5.88 -16.89
N ASP A 140 0.14 -5.20 -16.19
CA ASP A 140 -1.31 -5.38 -16.34
C ASP A 140 -1.85 -4.65 -17.59
N GLU A 141 -2.90 -5.19 -18.21
CA GLU A 141 -3.45 -4.70 -19.49
C GLU A 141 -3.94 -3.24 -19.45
N ASP A 142 -4.24 -2.70 -18.27
CA ASP A 142 -4.70 -1.32 -18.02
C ASP A 142 -3.55 -0.29 -17.86
N ARG A 143 -2.27 -0.71 -17.84
CA ARG A 143 -1.11 0.16 -17.52
C ARG A 143 -0.27 0.53 -18.76
N GLU A 144 0.72 -0.28 -19.12
CA GLU A 144 1.48 -0.21 -20.39
C GLU A 144 1.00 -1.31 -21.34
N ASN A 145 0.67 -2.50 -20.82
CA ASN A 145 0.28 -3.70 -21.56
C ASN A 145 1.44 -4.19 -22.47
N GLU A 146 2.66 -4.14 -21.93
CA GLU A 146 3.92 -4.34 -22.65
C GLU A 146 4.80 -5.35 -21.90
N GLY A 147 5.90 -5.75 -22.52
CA GLY A 147 6.78 -6.78 -21.98
C GLY A 147 8.25 -6.44 -22.16
N ASP A 148 9.02 -6.56 -21.08
CA ASP A 148 10.42 -6.18 -21.01
C ASP A 148 11.34 -7.39 -20.97
N LEU A 149 12.47 -7.30 -21.68
CA LEU A 149 13.62 -8.18 -21.52
C LEU A 149 14.44 -7.78 -20.28
N VAL A 150 14.28 -8.52 -19.20
CA VAL A 150 14.91 -8.24 -17.89
C VAL A 150 16.07 -9.19 -17.60
N MET A 151 17.21 -8.64 -17.13
CA MET A 151 18.32 -9.44 -16.55
C MET A 151 19.07 -8.69 -15.43
N ALA A 152 19.93 -9.41 -14.69
CA ALA A 152 20.82 -8.78 -13.71
C ALA A 152 22.00 -8.05 -14.39
N ALA A 153 22.20 -6.78 -14.07
CA ALA A 153 23.24 -5.95 -14.71
C ALA A 153 24.67 -6.45 -14.44
N GLN A 154 24.94 -6.97 -13.25
CA GLN A 154 26.23 -7.59 -12.90
C GLN A 154 26.55 -8.88 -13.69
N LEU A 155 25.61 -9.40 -14.48
CA LEU A 155 25.78 -10.57 -15.35
C LEU A 155 25.61 -10.22 -16.85
N ALA A 156 25.58 -8.93 -17.20
CA ALA A 156 25.42 -8.47 -18.58
C ALA A 156 26.60 -8.89 -19.47
N THR A 157 26.32 -9.51 -20.61
CA THR A 157 27.32 -9.89 -21.63
C THR A 157 27.06 -9.18 -22.96
N PRO A 158 28.06 -9.04 -23.85
CA PRO A 158 27.86 -8.49 -25.20
C PRO A 158 26.81 -9.25 -26.01
N GLU A 159 26.67 -10.56 -25.82
CA GLU A 159 25.70 -11.42 -26.49
C GLU A 159 24.29 -11.16 -25.99
N ALA A 160 24.11 -11.03 -24.67
CA ALA A 160 22.83 -10.63 -24.09
C ALA A 160 22.42 -9.21 -24.54
N MET A 161 23.37 -8.27 -24.59
CA MET A 161 23.09 -6.91 -25.10
C MET A 161 22.78 -6.90 -26.60
N ALA A 162 23.43 -7.76 -27.40
CA ALA A 162 23.10 -7.91 -28.82
C ALA A 162 21.71 -8.51 -29.02
N PHE A 163 21.29 -9.43 -28.15
CA PHE A 163 19.93 -9.98 -28.15
C PHE A 163 18.88 -8.92 -27.78
N ILE A 164 19.10 -8.15 -26.70
CA ILE A 164 18.21 -7.05 -26.29
C ILE A 164 18.08 -6.01 -27.41
N VAL A 165 19.19 -5.55 -27.99
CA VAL A 165 19.19 -4.52 -29.05
C VAL A 165 18.61 -5.04 -30.37
N LYS A 166 18.49 -6.36 -30.56
CA LYS A 166 17.86 -6.97 -31.73
C LYS A 166 16.33 -7.05 -31.62
N HIS A 167 15.78 -7.22 -30.42
CA HIS A 167 14.37 -7.55 -30.18
C HIS A 167 13.58 -6.55 -29.32
N GLY A 168 14.23 -5.51 -28.81
CA GLY A 168 13.57 -4.43 -28.10
C GLY A 168 13.76 -3.06 -28.75
N THR A 169 13.19 -2.03 -28.12
CA THR A 169 13.26 -0.61 -28.56
C THR A 169 14.68 -0.09 -28.78
N GLY A 170 15.68 -0.75 -28.17
CA GLY A 170 17.06 -0.29 -28.13
C GLY A 170 17.33 0.79 -27.07
N ILE A 171 16.31 1.20 -26.31
CA ILE A 171 16.41 2.12 -25.17
C ILE A 171 16.80 1.31 -23.93
N VAL A 172 18.02 0.79 -23.93
CA VAL A 172 18.51 -0.12 -22.87
C VAL A 172 18.65 0.65 -21.55
N CYS A 173 17.75 0.34 -20.63
CA CYS A 173 17.63 0.96 -19.33
C CYS A 173 18.32 0.15 -18.24
N VAL A 174 18.74 0.83 -17.15
CA VAL A 174 19.33 0.19 -15.96
C VAL A 174 18.68 0.75 -14.71
N SER A 175 17.83 -0.04 -14.05
CA SER A 175 17.17 0.35 -12.80
C SER A 175 18.12 0.20 -11.62
N MET A 176 18.22 1.26 -10.79
CA MET A 176 19.17 1.38 -9.68
C MET A 176 18.51 2.00 -8.44
N LYS A 177 19.03 1.69 -7.25
CA LYS A 177 18.62 2.35 -5.99
C LYS A 177 19.07 3.82 -5.94
N GLU A 178 18.38 4.60 -5.11
CA GLU A 178 18.69 6.02 -4.89
C GLU A 178 20.14 6.22 -4.42
N ASP A 179 20.58 5.47 -3.41
CA ASP A 179 21.94 5.48 -2.85
C ASP A 179 23.03 5.28 -3.93
N ASP A 180 22.79 4.43 -4.93
CA ASP A 180 23.73 4.17 -6.02
C ASP A 180 23.75 5.30 -7.06
N LEU A 181 22.60 5.90 -7.34
CA LEU A 181 22.50 7.07 -8.22
C LEU A 181 23.10 8.33 -7.56
N GLU A 182 22.98 8.49 -6.24
CA GLU A 182 23.66 9.53 -5.48
C GLU A 182 25.19 9.29 -5.48
N ARG A 183 25.64 8.06 -5.16
CA ARG A 183 27.06 7.66 -5.23
C ARG A 183 27.70 7.96 -6.58
N LEU A 184 27.00 7.66 -7.67
CA LEU A 184 27.48 7.88 -9.04
C LEU A 184 27.18 9.28 -9.60
N ASN A 185 26.55 10.17 -8.82
CA ASN A 185 26.12 11.50 -9.25
C ASN A 185 25.35 11.46 -10.59
N LEU A 186 24.22 10.75 -10.56
CA LEU A 186 23.30 10.52 -11.67
C LEU A 186 21.92 11.15 -11.35
N PRO A 187 21.80 12.50 -11.43
CA PRO A 187 20.52 13.17 -11.18
C PRO A 187 19.47 12.81 -12.24
N LEU A 188 18.19 12.96 -11.87
CA LEU A 188 17.06 12.86 -12.79
C LEU A 188 17.25 13.82 -13.98
N MET A 189 16.96 13.37 -15.21
CA MET A 189 17.10 14.17 -16.42
C MET A 189 16.10 15.34 -16.45
N VAL A 190 14.89 15.11 -15.93
CA VAL A 190 13.85 16.09 -15.69
C VAL A 190 13.44 15.98 -14.22
N ASN A 191 13.27 17.11 -13.53
CA ASN A 191 12.92 17.07 -12.11
C ASN A 191 11.48 16.57 -11.91
N GLN A 192 11.19 15.96 -10.76
CA GLN A 192 9.94 15.22 -10.54
C GLN A 192 8.66 16.09 -10.53
N LYS A 193 8.76 17.43 -10.59
CA LYS A 193 7.59 18.33 -10.78
C LYS A 193 7.32 18.67 -12.24
N GLU A 194 8.30 18.49 -13.11
CA GLU A 194 8.27 18.79 -14.55
C GLU A 194 8.26 17.51 -15.40
N ASN A 195 8.24 16.33 -14.77
CA ASN A 195 8.10 15.05 -15.45
C ASN A 195 6.63 14.81 -15.83
N GLU A 196 6.24 15.30 -17.00
CA GLU A 196 4.90 15.20 -17.58
C GLU A 196 4.62 13.82 -18.27
N GLU A 197 5.52 12.84 -18.13
CA GLU A 197 5.32 11.47 -18.63
C GLU A 197 4.16 10.78 -17.89
N LYS A 198 3.28 10.09 -18.63
CA LYS A 198 2.05 9.41 -18.20
C LYS A 198 2.21 8.60 -16.90
N LEU A 199 3.33 7.91 -16.72
CA LEU A 199 3.64 7.01 -15.60
C LEU A 199 4.83 7.51 -14.75
N SER A 200 5.27 8.75 -15.02
CA SER A 200 6.38 9.49 -14.39
C SER A 200 7.60 8.62 -14.12
N THR A 201 8.06 7.91 -15.16
CA THR A 201 9.24 7.06 -15.15
C THR A 201 10.49 7.89 -14.88
N ALA A 202 11.32 7.43 -13.96
CA ALA A 202 12.33 8.25 -13.29
C ALA A 202 13.71 8.16 -13.97
N PHE A 203 13.77 8.59 -15.23
CA PHE A 203 15.01 8.66 -16.02
C PHE A 203 16.06 9.60 -15.41
N THR A 204 17.30 9.15 -15.30
CA THR A 204 18.47 9.99 -15.01
C THR A 204 19.16 10.47 -16.28
N VAL A 205 20.16 11.33 -16.12
CA VAL A 205 21.11 11.63 -17.20
C VAL A 205 21.70 10.33 -17.79
N THR A 206 21.77 10.21 -19.12
CA THR A 206 22.33 9.03 -19.78
C THR A 206 23.84 8.96 -19.62
N VAL A 207 24.39 7.75 -19.71
CA VAL A 207 25.82 7.50 -19.46
C VAL A 207 26.43 6.50 -20.44
N ASP A 208 27.75 6.62 -20.60
CA ASP A 208 28.64 5.56 -21.09
C ASP A 208 29.79 5.39 -20.11
N ALA A 209 30.28 4.16 -19.92
CA ALA A 209 31.59 3.96 -19.29
C ALA A 209 32.67 4.66 -20.12
N LYS A 210 33.58 5.33 -19.43
CA LYS A 210 34.68 6.13 -20.00
C LYS A 210 35.91 5.30 -20.36
N HIS A 211 35.95 4.06 -19.89
CA HIS A 211 37.05 3.11 -20.03
C HIS A 211 36.52 1.76 -20.53
N GLY A 212 37.29 1.07 -21.37
CA GLY A 212 36.87 -0.19 -22.02
C GLY A 212 35.90 -0.05 -23.20
N THR A 213 35.41 1.16 -23.47
CA THR A 213 34.47 1.51 -24.54
C THR A 213 35.15 2.23 -25.71
N THR A 214 34.39 2.52 -26.77
CA THR A 214 34.82 3.26 -27.97
C THR A 214 33.85 4.38 -28.34
N THR A 215 32.58 4.04 -28.61
CA THR A 215 31.51 4.98 -28.96
C THR A 215 30.26 4.82 -28.08
N GLY A 216 30.27 3.89 -27.12
CA GLY A 216 29.16 3.65 -26.19
C GLY A 216 28.02 2.80 -26.76
N VAL A 217 27.70 3.01 -28.05
CA VAL A 217 26.49 2.43 -28.67
C VAL A 217 26.57 0.92 -28.96
N SER A 218 27.76 0.32 -29.07
CA SER A 218 27.93 -1.09 -29.42
C SER A 218 27.43 -2.03 -28.32
N ALA A 219 26.99 -3.25 -28.65
CA ALA A 219 26.54 -4.22 -27.63
C ALA A 219 27.62 -4.53 -26.57
N ARG A 220 28.90 -4.50 -26.95
CA ARG A 220 30.04 -4.67 -26.03
C ARG A 220 30.27 -3.41 -25.18
N ASP A 221 30.14 -2.23 -25.77
CA ASP A 221 30.29 -0.95 -25.07
C ASP A 221 29.17 -0.78 -24.05
N ARG A 222 27.92 -1.02 -24.45
CA ARG A 222 26.73 -1.06 -23.58
C ARG A 222 26.91 -2.04 -22.42
N ALA A 223 27.33 -3.28 -22.69
CA ALA A 223 27.61 -4.26 -21.63
C ALA A 223 28.70 -3.75 -20.65
N THR A 224 29.74 -3.08 -21.16
CA THR A 224 30.80 -2.48 -20.34
C THR A 224 30.26 -1.34 -19.46
N THR A 225 29.39 -0.47 -20.00
CA THR A 225 28.68 0.57 -19.24
C THR A 225 27.80 -0.02 -18.14
N ILE A 226 27.03 -1.08 -18.46
CA ILE A 226 26.10 -1.73 -17.53
C ILE A 226 26.84 -2.44 -16.38
N LEU A 227 27.93 -3.16 -16.69
CA LEU A 227 28.80 -3.76 -15.67
C LEU A 227 29.48 -2.69 -14.80
N SER A 228 29.82 -1.53 -15.37
CA SER A 228 30.38 -0.40 -14.61
C SER A 228 29.34 0.22 -13.68
N LEU A 229 28.08 0.37 -14.12
CA LEU A 229 26.96 0.85 -13.27
C LEU A 229 26.66 -0.13 -12.13
N ALA A 230 26.69 -1.44 -12.41
CA ALA A 230 26.48 -2.48 -11.40
C ALA A 230 27.62 -2.58 -10.37
N SER A 231 28.80 -2.04 -10.67
CA SER A 231 29.95 -2.10 -9.77
C SER A 231 29.82 -1.13 -8.59
N ARG A 232 30.04 -1.67 -7.39
CA ARG A 232 30.12 -0.94 -6.12
C ARG A 232 31.40 -0.08 -6.02
N ASP A 233 32.45 -0.44 -6.76
CA ASP A 233 33.75 0.24 -6.76
C ASP A 233 33.82 1.44 -7.73
N SER A 234 32.84 1.58 -8.63
CA SER A 234 32.76 2.67 -9.62
C SER A 234 32.39 4.02 -8.99
N ASN A 235 32.90 5.09 -9.59
CA ASN A 235 32.80 6.47 -9.11
C ASN A 235 32.20 7.39 -10.20
N PRO A 236 31.74 8.61 -9.87
CA PRO A 236 31.18 9.54 -10.84
C PRO A 236 32.07 9.81 -12.07
N GLU A 237 33.39 9.79 -11.88
CA GLU A 237 34.42 10.08 -12.88
C GLU A 237 34.59 8.99 -13.94
N ASP A 238 34.13 7.77 -13.67
CA ASP A 238 34.23 6.60 -14.56
C ASP A 238 33.21 6.64 -15.72
N PHE A 239 32.30 7.62 -15.71
CA PHE A 239 31.21 7.76 -16.67
C PHE A 239 31.28 9.08 -17.46
N ASN A 240 31.08 8.97 -18.77
CA ASN A 240 30.74 10.11 -19.62
C ASN A 240 29.24 10.43 -19.47
N ARG A 241 28.87 11.70 -19.59
CA ARG A 241 27.49 12.21 -19.56
C ARG A 241 27.37 13.28 -20.68
N PRO A 242 26.43 13.17 -21.65
CA PRO A 242 25.52 12.04 -21.89
C PRO A 242 26.25 10.78 -22.37
N GLY A 243 25.49 9.70 -22.55
CA GLY A 243 25.90 8.47 -23.24
C GLY A 243 24.69 7.64 -23.72
N HIS A 244 24.86 6.33 -23.89
CA HIS A 244 23.88 5.46 -24.58
C HIS A 244 23.10 4.49 -23.69
N ILE A 245 23.40 4.44 -22.38
CA ILE A 245 22.60 3.71 -21.38
C ILE A 245 21.75 4.72 -20.58
N PHE A 246 20.54 4.28 -20.20
CA PHE A 246 19.52 5.10 -19.53
C PHE A 246 19.29 4.59 -18.09
N PRO A 247 19.97 5.11 -17.06
CA PRO A 247 19.71 4.68 -15.70
C PRO A 247 18.33 5.18 -15.21
N LEU A 248 17.62 4.34 -14.49
CA LEU A 248 16.30 4.62 -13.92
C LEU A 248 16.35 4.54 -12.39
N LYS A 249 15.69 5.48 -11.71
CA LYS A 249 15.55 5.45 -10.25
C LYS A 249 14.44 4.51 -9.80
N TYR A 250 14.82 3.43 -9.12
CA TYR A 250 13.95 2.52 -8.37
C TYR A 250 13.21 3.26 -7.24
N ARG A 251 11.91 3.00 -7.06
CA ARG A 251 11.14 3.51 -5.91
C ARG A 251 11.18 2.53 -4.75
N GLU A 252 11.79 2.91 -3.63
CA GLU A 252 11.94 2.04 -2.44
C GLU A 252 10.61 1.47 -1.94
N GLY A 253 10.54 0.14 -1.93
CA GLY A 253 9.33 -0.67 -1.82
C GLY A 253 9.14 -1.61 -3.02
N GLY A 254 9.63 -1.23 -4.21
CA GLY A 254 9.56 -2.03 -5.43
C GLY A 254 8.14 -2.21 -5.96
N VAL A 255 7.83 -3.36 -6.54
CA VAL A 255 6.51 -3.62 -7.18
C VAL A 255 5.34 -3.52 -6.20
N LEU A 256 5.61 -3.64 -4.90
CA LEU A 256 4.64 -3.43 -3.82
C LEU A 256 4.18 -1.97 -3.68
N LYS A 257 4.86 -1.02 -4.34
CA LYS A 257 4.64 0.43 -4.26
C LYS A 257 4.50 1.11 -5.63
N ARG A 258 5.18 0.60 -6.66
CA ARG A 258 4.92 0.92 -8.08
C ARG A 258 5.02 -0.37 -8.90
N ALA A 259 3.90 -0.86 -9.40
CA ALA A 259 3.83 -2.00 -10.29
C ALA A 259 4.32 -1.63 -11.70
N GLY A 260 5.64 -1.52 -11.89
CA GLY A 260 6.25 -1.21 -13.19
C GLY A 260 7.57 -1.96 -13.41
N HIS A 261 7.97 -2.08 -14.68
CA HIS A 261 9.15 -2.85 -15.10
C HIS A 261 10.44 -2.38 -14.41
N THR A 262 10.58 -1.06 -14.17
CA THR A 262 11.67 -0.46 -13.37
C THR A 262 11.83 -1.16 -12.02
N GLU A 263 10.77 -1.21 -11.22
CA GLU A 263 10.76 -1.86 -9.92
C GLU A 263 10.88 -3.38 -10.01
N ALA A 264 10.21 -4.01 -10.98
CA ALA A 264 10.24 -5.46 -11.17
C ALA A 264 11.64 -6.00 -11.50
N SER A 265 12.43 -5.24 -12.29
CA SER A 265 13.79 -5.63 -12.66
C SER A 265 14.72 -5.73 -11.43
N VAL A 266 14.73 -4.72 -10.56
CA VAL A 266 15.52 -4.72 -9.31
C VAL A 266 15.00 -5.74 -8.31
N ASP A 267 13.67 -5.86 -8.16
CA ASP A 267 13.09 -6.84 -7.24
C ASP A 267 13.47 -8.28 -7.62
N LEU A 268 13.54 -8.59 -8.92
CA LEU A 268 14.00 -9.91 -9.41
C LEU A 268 15.49 -10.15 -9.16
N THR A 269 16.38 -9.16 -9.29
CA THR A 269 17.81 -9.35 -8.96
C THR A 269 18.02 -9.52 -7.46
N VAL A 270 17.33 -8.75 -6.63
CA VAL A 270 17.36 -8.90 -5.17
C VAL A 270 16.85 -10.28 -4.74
N LEU A 271 15.74 -10.76 -5.31
CA LEU A 271 15.22 -12.11 -5.06
C LEU A 271 16.12 -13.23 -5.62
N ALA A 272 16.91 -12.95 -6.66
CA ALA A 272 17.97 -13.84 -7.13
C ALA A 272 19.16 -13.91 -6.15
N GLY A 273 19.31 -12.95 -5.22
CA GLY A 273 20.47 -12.84 -4.33
C GLY A 273 21.65 -12.14 -5.01
N LEU A 274 21.36 -11.25 -5.95
CA LEU A 274 22.31 -10.44 -6.71
C LEU A 274 22.19 -8.96 -6.29
N ASP A 275 23.11 -8.12 -6.78
CA ASP A 275 23.06 -6.68 -6.55
C ASP A 275 21.77 -6.03 -7.11
N PRO A 276 21.28 -4.94 -6.49
CA PRO A 276 19.99 -4.33 -6.78
C PRO A 276 20.02 -3.45 -8.06
N VAL A 277 20.59 -3.98 -9.13
CA VAL A 277 20.81 -3.31 -10.42
C VAL A 277 20.30 -4.20 -11.55
N GLY A 278 19.16 -3.83 -12.12
CA GLY A 278 18.47 -4.59 -13.17
C GLY A 278 18.55 -3.92 -14.54
N VAL A 279 18.80 -4.68 -15.60
CA VAL A 279 18.64 -4.23 -16.99
C VAL A 279 17.20 -4.49 -17.42
N LEU A 280 16.63 -3.57 -18.20
CA LEU A 280 15.34 -3.70 -18.85
C LEU A 280 15.33 -2.97 -20.21
N CYS A 281 14.47 -3.43 -21.12
CA CYS A 281 14.26 -2.89 -22.45
C CYS A 281 12.95 -3.50 -22.98
N GLU A 282 12.07 -2.67 -23.50
CA GLU A 282 10.72 -3.05 -23.92
C GLU A 282 10.77 -3.81 -25.26
N ILE A 283 9.97 -4.87 -25.44
CA ILE A 283 9.99 -5.75 -26.62
C ILE A 283 9.12 -5.18 -27.73
N VAL A 284 9.66 -5.10 -28.95
CA VAL A 284 8.93 -4.68 -30.16
C VAL A 284 8.34 -5.89 -30.90
N ASP A 285 7.28 -5.66 -31.67
CA ASP A 285 6.76 -6.64 -32.60
C ASP A 285 7.58 -6.63 -33.90
N ASP A 286 8.30 -7.72 -34.17
CA ASP A 286 9.16 -7.88 -35.36
C ASP A 286 8.38 -7.75 -36.70
N ASP A 287 7.04 -7.82 -36.72
CA ASP A 287 6.23 -7.77 -37.96
C ASP A 287 5.92 -6.33 -38.42
N ASP A 288 5.70 -5.38 -37.49
CA ASP A 288 5.29 -4.00 -37.81
C ASP A 288 6.02 -2.88 -37.04
N GLY A 289 6.85 -3.23 -36.06
CA GLY A 289 7.60 -2.28 -35.23
C GLY A 289 6.78 -1.58 -34.14
N SER A 290 5.56 -2.05 -33.86
CA SER A 290 4.79 -1.64 -32.69
C SER A 290 5.31 -2.31 -31.40
N MET A 291 4.71 -2.02 -30.25
CA MET A 291 5.08 -2.68 -28.98
C MET A 291 4.38 -4.02 -28.83
N ALA A 292 5.15 -5.09 -28.60
CA ALA A 292 4.64 -6.45 -28.56
C ALA A 292 3.67 -6.67 -27.39
N ARG A 293 2.51 -7.24 -27.68
CA ARG A 293 1.43 -7.51 -26.70
C ARG A 293 1.42 -8.97 -26.28
N LEU A 294 0.73 -9.28 -25.18
CA LEU A 294 0.79 -10.59 -24.50
C LEU A 294 0.76 -11.85 -25.41
N PRO A 295 -0.05 -11.93 -26.48
CA PRO A 295 0.00 -13.07 -27.40
C PRO A 295 1.35 -13.24 -28.13
N LYS A 296 1.91 -12.15 -28.68
CA LYS A 296 3.23 -12.15 -29.35
C LYS A 296 4.36 -12.36 -28.34
N LEU A 297 4.28 -11.74 -27.16
CA LEU A 297 5.24 -11.93 -26.06
C LEU A 297 5.33 -13.39 -25.61
N ARG A 298 4.20 -14.12 -25.55
CA ARG A 298 4.16 -15.56 -25.25
C ARG A 298 4.80 -16.41 -26.35
N GLN A 299 4.58 -16.08 -27.62
CA GLN A 299 5.26 -16.73 -28.75
C GLN A 299 6.77 -16.48 -28.70
N PHE A 300 7.19 -15.22 -28.60
CA PHE A 300 8.58 -14.80 -28.52
C PHE A 300 9.33 -15.47 -27.36
N ALA A 301 8.71 -15.54 -26.17
CA ALA A 301 9.29 -16.23 -25.01
C ALA A 301 9.47 -17.73 -25.26
N ALA A 302 8.49 -18.40 -25.89
CA ALA A 302 8.60 -19.81 -26.23
C ALA A 302 9.69 -20.10 -27.29
N GLU A 303 9.74 -19.30 -28.36
CA GLU A 303 10.72 -19.44 -29.45
C GLU A 303 12.16 -19.23 -28.95
N ASN A 304 12.38 -18.28 -28.04
CA ASN A 304 13.68 -17.97 -27.46
C ASN A 304 13.97 -18.73 -26.15
N SER A 305 13.10 -19.66 -25.74
CA SER A 305 13.21 -20.45 -24.51
C SER A 305 13.37 -19.62 -23.21
N LEU A 306 12.73 -18.45 -23.17
CA LEU A 306 12.71 -17.52 -22.03
C LEU A 306 11.51 -17.80 -21.11
N LYS A 307 11.67 -17.54 -19.80
CA LYS A 307 10.53 -17.51 -18.87
C LYS A 307 9.76 -16.20 -19.05
N ILE A 308 8.44 -16.26 -19.05
CA ILE A 308 7.55 -15.10 -19.05
C ILE A 308 6.77 -15.03 -17.74
N VAL A 309 6.78 -13.88 -17.06
CA VAL A 309 6.13 -13.66 -15.75
C VAL A 309 5.38 -12.34 -15.72
N SER A 310 4.36 -12.21 -14.87
CA SER A 310 3.64 -10.95 -14.66
C SER A 310 4.10 -10.22 -13.40
N ILE A 311 4.03 -8.89 -13.40
CA ILE A 311 4.26 -8.06 -12.21
C ILE A 311 3.22 -8.37 -11.12
N ALA A 312 1.98 -8.71 -11.49
CA ALA A 312 0.95 -9.17 -10.56
C ALA A 312 1.33 -10.46 -9.81
N ASP A 313 1.94 -11.44 -10.49
CA ASP A 313 2.46 -12.66 -9.87
C ASP A 313 3.66 -12.34 -8.96
N LEU A 314 4.54 -11.41 -9.36
CA LEU A 314 5.68 -10.97 -8.54
C LEU A 314 5.23 -10.22 -7.26
N ILE A 315 4.21 -9.37 -7.35
CA ILE A 315 3.57 -8.72 -6.18
C ILE A 315 3.01 -9.78 -5.23
N ARG A 316 2.27 -10.76 -5.75
CA ARG A 316 1.67 -11.84 -4.96
C ARG A 316 2.74 -12.68 -4.27
N TYR A 317 3.82 -13.01 -4.99
CA TYR A 317 4.98 -13.75 -4.48
C TYR A 317 5.68 -13.01 -3.33
N ARG A 318 5.97 -11.71 -3.50
CA ARG A 318 6.62 -10.86 -2.49
C ARG A 318 5.73 -10.66 -1.25
N ARG A 319 4.45 -10.31 -1.40
CA ARG A 319 3.55 -10.06 -0.23
C ARG A 319 3.46 -11.23 0.75
N LYS A 320 3.58 -12.47 0.26
CA LYS A 320 3.55 -13.70 1.08
C LYS A 320 4.86 -13.97 1.85
N ARG A 321 5.99 -13.38 1.42
CA ARG A 321 7.36 -13.71 1.85
C ARG A 321 8.05 -12.58 2.60
N ASP A 322 7.94 -11.37 2.09
CA ASP A 322 8.51 -10.17 2.68
C ASP A 322 7.79 -9.82 3.99
N LYS A 323 8.54 -9.41 5.02
CA LYS A 323 7.94 -8.88 6.25
C LYS A 323 7.52 -7.43 5.99
N LEU A 324 6.22 -7.18 5.84
CA LEU A 324 5.65 -5.88 5.48
C LEU A 324 5.11 -5.07 6.66
N VAL A 325 5.09 -5.65 7.86
CA VAL A 325 4.56 -5.01 9.08
C VAL A 325 5.55 -5.07 10.24
N GLU A 326 5.60 -3.99 11.02
CA GLU A 326 6.39 -3.89 12.25
C GLU A 326 5.51 -3.56 13.45
N ARG A 327 5.52 -4.42 14.47
CA ARG A 327 4.81 -4.19 15.74
C ARG A 327 5.53 -3.07 16.51
N SER A 328 4.97 -1.86 16.52
CA SER A 328 5.63 -0.66 17.05
C SER A 328 5.41 -0.44 18.55
N SER A 329 4.25 -0.83 19.08
CA SER A 329 3.90 -0.64 20.49
C SER A 329 2.75 -1.55 20.94
N ALA A 330 2.55 -1.65 22.26
CA ALA A 330 1.44 -2.38 22.87
C ALA A 330 0.92 -1.65 24.11
N ALA A 331 -0.41 -1.68 24.34
CA ALA A 331 -1.05 -1.09 25.50
C ALA A 331 -2.34 -1.83 25.88
N ARG A 332 -2.66 -1.91 27.18
CA ARG A 332 -3.97 -2.42 27.63
C ARG A 332 -5.01 -1.30 27.53
N ILE A 333 -6.04 -1.48 26.71
CA ILE A 333 -7.13 -0.51 26.53
C ILE A 333 -8.42 -1.06 27.17
N PRO A 334 -8.98 -0.39 28.19
CA PRO A 334 -10.35 -0.64 28.62
C PRO A 334 -11.31 -0.04 27.58
N THR A 335 -12.23 -0.86 27.06
CA THR A 335 -13.27 -0.43 26.12
C THR A 335 -14.67 -0.66 26.72
N MET A 336 -15.70 -0.08 26.12
CA MET A 336 -17.10 -0.35 26.50
C MET A 336 -17.51 -1.83 26.33
N TRP A 337 -16.76 -2.60 25.55
CA TRP A 337 -16.98 -4.03 25.35
C TRP A 337 -16.12 -4.92 26.27
N GLY A 338 -15.23 -4.32 27.09
CA GLY A 338 -14.30 -5.03 27.95
C GLY A 338 -12.82 -4.63 27.74
N PRO A 339 -11.88 -5.20 28.51
CA PRO A 339 -10.46 -4.89 28.42
C PRO A 339 -9.72 -5.76 27.40
N PHE A 340 -9.00 -5.11 26.48
CA PHE A 340 -8.19 -5.72 25.42
C PHE A 340 -6.72 -5.28 25.53
N THR A 341 -5.80 -6.06 24.97
CA THR A 341 -4.45 -5.60 24.66
C THR A 341 -4.41 -5.14 23.21
N ALA A 342 -4.20 -3.85 23.00
CA ALA A 342 -4.00 -3.28 21.68
C ALA A 342 -2.53 -3.37 21.28
N TYR A 343 -2.26 -3.82 20.06
CA TYR A 343 -0.96 -3.80 19.42
C TYR A 343 -1.00 -2.87 18.21
N CYS A 344 -0.07 -1.93 18.13
CA CYS A 344 0.11 -1.08 16.96
C CYS A 344 1.06 -1.74 15.97
N TYR A 345 0.70 -1.72 14.69
CA TYR A 345 1.49 -2.27 13.59
C TYR A 345 1.66 -1.20 12.51
N LYS A 346 2.90 -0.87 12.19
CA LYS A 346 3.24 0.02 11.09
C LYS A 346 3.50 -0.79 9.82
N SER A 347 2.81 -0.45 8.73
CA SER A 347 3.14 -0.94 7.38
C SER A 347 4.42 -0.25 6.89
N ILE A 348 5.36 -1.01 6.32
CA ILE A 348 6.63 -0.45 5.82
C ILE A 348 6.50 0.21 4.44
N LEU A 349 5.41 -0.06 3.71
CA LEU A 349 5.23 0.38 2.32
C LEU A 349 4.79 1.85 2.22
N ASP A 350 3.82 2.21 3.07
CA ASP A 350 3.13 3.50 3.12
C ASP A 350 3.27 4.21 4.48
N GLY A 351 3.82 3.53 5.50
CA GLY A 351 3.97 4.06 6.85
C GLY A 351 2.68 4.07 7.69
N ILE A 352 1.57 3.51 7.21
CA ILE A 352 0.28 3.54 7.91
C ILE A 352 0.34 2.68 9.18
N GLU A 353 -0.17 3.23 10.27
CA GLU A 353 -0.35 2.52 11.53
C GLU A 353 -1.74 1.90 11.61
N HIS A 354 -1.79 0.57 11.68
CA HIS A 354 -2.98 -0.26 11.91
C HIS A 354 -2.95 -0.77 13.37
N ILE A 355 -4.09 -1.26 13.87
CA ILE A 355 -4.23 -1.70 15.26
C ILE A 355 -4.86 -3.09 15.34
N ALA A 356 -4.35 -3.94 16.23
CA ALA A 356 -4.93 -5.23 16.56
C ALA A 356 -5.37 -5.27 18.04
N MET A 357 -6.67 -5.45 18.28
CA MET A 357 -7.25 -5.60 19.61
C MET A 357 -7.30 -7.09 19.95
N VAL A 358 -6.52 -7.51 20.95
CA VAL A 358 -6.35 -8.92 21.34
C VAL A 358 -7.00 -9.17 22.70
N LYS A 359 -7.69 -10.31 22.81
CA LYS A 359 -8.30 -10.83 24.03
C LYS A 359 -7.71 -12.20 24.36
N GLY A 360 -7.37 -12.41 25.63
CA GLY A 360 -6.79 -13.66 26.11
C GLY A 360 -5.41 -13.97 25.52
N GLU A 361 -4.92 -15.18 25.76
CA GLU A 361 -3.66 -15.67 25.22
C GLU A 361 -3.87 -16.39 23.88
N ILE A 362 -3.06 -16.04 22.88
CA ILE A 362 -3.11 -16.71 21.56
C ILE A 362 -2.51 -18.11 21.63
N GLY A 363 -1.54 -18.37 22.52
CA GLY A 363 -1.05 -19.71 22.85
C GLY A 363 -0.53 -20.50 21.64
N ASP A 364 -1.19 -21.63 21.34
CA ASP A 364 -0.88 -22.52 20.20
C ASP A 364 -1.31 -21.96 18.82
N GLY A 365 -1.99 -20.81 18.80
CA GLY A 365 -2.52 -20.19 17.59
C GLY A 365 -3.71 -20.93 16.96
N GLN A 366 -4.31 -21.92 17.64
CA GLN A 366 -5.38 -22.75 17.10
C GLN A 366 -6.78 -22.22 17.45
N ASP A 367 -7.71 -22.35 16.50
CA ASP A 367 -9.14 -22.05 16.65
C ASP A 367 -9.44 -20.63 17.17
N ILE A 368 -8.63 -19.65 16.76
CA ILE A 368 -8.75 -18.26 17.23
C ILE A 368 -9.97 -17.60 16.60
N LEU A 369 -10.83 -16.97 17.42
CA LEU A 369 -11.91 -16.13 16.89
C LEU A 369 -11.32 -14.81 16.34
N VAL A 370 -11.47 -14.58 15.03
CA VAL A 370 -10.78 -13.47 14.32
C VAL A 370 -11.76 -12.59 13.56
N ARG A 371 -11.60 -11.28 13.68
CA ARG A 371 -12.20 -10.27 12.80
C ARG A 371 -11.10 -9.47 12.11
N VAL A 372 -11.12 -9.44 10.77
CA VAL A 372 -10.40 -8.42 9.99
C VAL A 372 -11.40 -7.33 9.59
N HIS A 373 -11.41 -6.23 10.35
CA HIS A 373 -12.21 -5.04 10.09
C HIS A 373 -11.49 -4.10 9.11
N SER A 374 -12.28 -3.34 8.34
CA SER A 374 -11.78 -2.34 7.39
C SER A 374 -12.27 -0.97 7.88
N GLU A 375 -11.37 -0.01 8.02
CA GLU A 375 -11.67 1.34 8.53
C GLU A 375 -12.85 1.99 7.79
N CYS A 376 -13.83 2.49 8.55
CA CYS A 376 -15.00 3.20 8.05
C CYS A 376 -15.36 4.31 9.02
N LEU A 377 -14.66 5.45 8.96
CA LEU A 377 -14.79 6.57 9.91
C LEU A 377 -16.26 6.98 10.13
N THR A 378 -17.05 7.06 9.06
CA THR A 378 -18.47 7.46 9.14
C THR A 378 -19.33 6.44 9.89
N GLY A 379 -19.02 5.14 9.80
CA GLY A 379 -19.79 4.08 10.44
C GLY A 379 -19.29 3.72 11.83
N ASP A 380 -17.97 3.65 12.00
CA ASP A 380 -17.31 3.17 13.21
C ASP A 380 -17.23 4.24 14.32
N ILE A 381 -17.09 5.52 13.95
CA ILE A 381 -16.96 6.65 14.91
C ILE A 381 -18.23 7.50 14.94
N PHE A 382 -18.82 7.80 13.77
CA PHE A 382 -20.00 8.67 13.66
C PHE A 382 -21.34 7.92 13.57
N GLY A 383 -21.36 6.58 13.69
CA GLY A 383 -22.60 5.78 13.77
C GLY A 383 -23.52 5.85 12.55
N SER A 384 -22.98 6.17 11.36
CA SER A 384 -23.78 6.42 10.14
C SER A 384 -24.65 5.23 9.73
N ALA A 385 -25.98 5.40 9.84
CA ALA A 385 -26.99 4.42 9.41
C ALA A 385 -26.94 4.05 7.92
N ARG A 386 -26.20 4.79 7.07
CA ARG A 386 -25.98 4.41 5.65
C ARG A 386 -25.11 3.15 5.47
N CYS A 387 -24.46 2.65 6.53
CA CYS A 387 -23.70 1.40 6.48
C CYS A 387 -23.79 0.58 7.77
N ASP A 388 -23.35 -0.66 7.71
CA ASP A 388 -23.36 -1.64 8.80
C ASP A 388 -22.03 -1.72 9.58
N CYS A 389 -21.05 -0.84 9.28
CA CYS A 389 -19.67 -0.98 9.75
C CYS A 389 -19.54 -0.90 11.28
N GLY A 390 -20.05 0.15 11.93
CA GLY A 390 -19.99 0.29 13.40
C GLY A 390 -20.74 -0.82 14.14
N ASN A 391 -21.86 -1.29 13.57
CA ASN A 391 -22.59 -2.44 14.09
C ASN A 391 -21.77 -3.73 13.99
N GLN A 392 -21.13 -3.99 12.84
CA GLN A 392 -20.21 -5.13 12.72
C GLN A 392 -18.99 -5.00 13.65
N LEU A 393 -18.46 -3.79 13.89
CA LEU A 393 -17.35 -3.56 14.82
C LEU A 393 -17.76 -3.92 16.26
N SER A 394 -18.87 -3.34 16.73
CA SER A 394 -19.41 -3.56 18.08
C SER A 394 -19.74 -5.03 18.33
N LEU A 395 -20.44 -5.70 17.40
CA LEU A 395 -20.73 -7.14 17.48
C LEU A 395 -19.45 -7.99 17.51
N SER A 396 -18.43 -7.66 16.71
CA SER A 396 -17.16 -8.40 16.70
C SER A 396 -16.44 -8.29 18.05
N MET A 397 -16.38 -7.09 18.63
CA MET A 397 -15.73 -6.86 19.93
C MET A 397 -16.47 -7.57 21.07
N GLN A 398 -17.82 -7.53 21.08
CA GLN A 398 -18.63 -8.26 22.05
C GLN A 398 -18.44 -9.78 21.95
N GLN A 399 -18.38 -10.34 20.74
CA GLN A 399 -18.16 -11.77 20.54
C GLN A 399 -16.75 -12.21 20.97
N ILE A 400 -15.72 -11.39 20.73
CA ILE A 400 -14.35 -11.68 21.20
C ILE A 400 -14.26 -11.58 22.74
N GLU A 401 -14.87 -10.58 23.37
CA GLU A 401 -14.92 -10.50 24.84
C GLU A 401 -15.60 -11.76 25.42
N SER A 402 -16.78 -12.10 24.90
CA SER A 402 -17.60 -13.22 25.38
C SER A 402 -16.94 -14.59 25.16
N ASN A 403 -16.09 -14.72 24.14
CA ASN A 403 -15.30 -15.92 23.90
C ASN A 403 -14.02 -15.98 24.76
N GLY A 404 -13.57 -14.85 25.30
CA GLY A 404 -12.38 -14.75 26.15
C GLY A 404 -11.03 -14.89 25.41
N ARG A 405 -11.04 -15.27 24.12
CA ARG A 405 -9.84 -15.49 23.29
C ARG A 405 -10.10 -15.05 21.85
N GLY A 406 -9.34 -14.09 21.32
CA GLY A 406 -9.53 -13.66 19.93
C GLY A 406 -8.81 -12.37 19.53
N VAL A 407 -8.93 -12.02 18.26
CA VAL A 407 -8.26 -10.85 17.64
C VAL A 407 -9.21 -10.08 16.73
N LEU A 408 -9.31 -8.77 16.93
CA LEU A 408 -9.83 -7.84 15.93
C LEU A 408 -8.68 -7.02 15.34
N VAL A 409 -8.35 -7.27 14.07
CA VAL A 409 -7.47 -6.42 13.27
C VAL A 409 -8.30 -5.30 12.66
N TYR A 410 -7.90 -4.04 12.85
CA TYR A 410 -8.54 -2.87 12.26
C TYR A 410 -7.62 -2.24 11.21
N LEU A 411 -7.88 -2.55 9.94
CA LEU A 411 -7.07 -2.08 8.80
C LEU A 411 -7.47 -0.65 8.42
N ARG A 412 -6.65 0.29 8.89
CA ARG A 412 -6.63 1.70 8.46
C ARG A 412 -6.16 1.86 7.02
N GLY A 413 -6.58 2.94 6.37
CA GLY A 413 -6.43 3.18 4.93
C GLY A 413 -7.55 2.61 4.06
N HIS A 414 -8.43 1.77 4.61
CA HIS A 414 -9.51 1.10 3.85
C HIS A 414 -10.80 1.91 3.67
N GLU A 415 -10.85 3.16 4.14
CA GLU A 415 -12.06 3.99 4.04
C GLU A 415 -12.54 4.13 2.58
N GLY A 416 -13.86 4.05 2.39
CA GLY A 416 -14.50 4.05 1.07
C GLY A 416 -14.30 2.77 0.23
N ARG A 417 -13.65 1.73 0.78
CA ARG A 417 -13.00 0.62 0.06
C ARG A 417 -11.65 1.01 -0.58
N GLY A 418 -10.87 1.84 0.12
CA GLY A 418 -9.51 2.24 -0.28
C GLY A 418 -9.43 3.48 -1.18
N ILE A 419 -10.57 4.06 -1.57
CA ILE A 419 -10.64 5.35 -2.27
C ILE A 419 -10.51 6.57 -1.33
N GLY A 420 -10.56 6.35 -0.02
CA GLY A 420 -10.47 7.38 1.01
C GLY A 420 -11.77 8.18 1.23
N LEU A 421 -11.80 8.95 2.33
CA LEU A 421 -12.99 9.64 2.81
C LEU A 421 -13.55 10.65 1.80
N GLY A 422 -12.70 11.44 1.14
CA GLY A 422 -13.14 12.47 0.19
C GLY A 422 -13.88 11.89 -1.03
N HIS A 423 -13.37 10.81 -1.60
CA HIS A 423 -14.03 10.14 -2.73
C HIS A 423 -15.28 9.37 -2.29
N LYS A 424 -15.27 8.74 -1.11
CA LYS A 424 -16.48 8.13 -0.51
C LYS A 424 -17.64 9.12 -0.40
N LEU A 425 -17.39 10.36 0.03
CA LEU A 425 -18.44 11.38 0.13
C LEU A 425 -18.93 11.84 -1.26
N ARG A 426 -18.05 11.93 -2.27
CA ARG A 426 -18.48 12.16 -3.66
C ARG A 426 -19.35 11.03 -4.20
N ALA A 427 -18.97 9.78 -3.93
CA ALA A 427 -19.76 8.60 -4.31
C ALA A 427 -21.13 8.58 -3.60
N TYR A 428 -21.22 9.05 -2.35
CA TYR A 428 -22.52 9.22 -1.67
C TYR A 428 -23.43 10.24 -2.40
N ASN A 429 -22.90 11.37 -2.86
CA ASN A 429 -23.69 12.35 -3.64
C ASN A 429 -24.25 11.73 -4.93
N LEU A 430 -23.49 10.88 -5.62
CA LEU A 430 -23.95 10.15 -6.82
C LEU A 430 -24.98 9.07 -6.50
N GLN A 431 -24.90 8.42 -5.34
CA GLN A 431 -25.90 7.44 -4.88
C GLN A 431 -27.21 8.10 -4.46
N ASP A 432 -27.14 9.28 -3.84
CA ASP A 432 -28.29 10.11 -3.50
C ASP A 432 -28.96 10.67 -4.77
N ALA A 433 -28.17 10.89 -5.85
CA ALA A 433 -28.64 11.15 -7.20
C ALA A 433 -29.13 9.90 -7.97
N GLY A 434 -29.22 8.74 -7.31
CA GLY A 434 -29.88 7.53 -7.83
C GLY A 434 -28.98 6.38 -8.27
N ARG A 435 -27.66 6.59 -8.45
CA ARG A 435 -26.71 5.50 -8.80
C ARG A 435 -26.53 4.50 -7.65
N ASP A 436 -25.91 3.35 -7.89
CA ASP A 436 -25.40 2.50 -6.80
C ASP A 436 -23.90 2.68 -6.54
N THR A 437 -23.34 2.05 -5.50
CA THR A 437 -21.92 2.28 -5.11
C THR A 437 -20.88 1.65 -6.04
N VAL A 438 -21.28 0.86 -7.04
CA VAL A 438 -20.36 0.39 -8.09
C VAL A 438 -20.30 1.46 -9.17
N GLU A 439 -21.47 1.82 -9.69
CA GLU A 439 -21.66 2.89 -10.68
C GLU A 439 -21.10 4.24 -10.24
N ALA A 440 -21.26 4.59 -8.96
CA ALA A 440 -20.75 5.84 -8.38
C ALA A 440 -19.22 5.84 -8.18
N ASN A 441 -18.55 4.68 -8.22
CA ASN A 441 -17.09 4.61 -8.29
C ASN A 441 -16.61 4.68 -9.74
N GLU A 442 -17.28 3.96 -10.65
CA GLU A 442 -17.01 3.97 -12.10
C GLU A 442 -17.13 5.40 -12.69
N ASP A 443 -18.21 6.12 -12.38
CA ASP A 443 -18.43 7.54 -12.75
C ASP A 443 -17.30 8.48 -12.28
N LEU A 444 -16.61 8.13 -11.18
CA LEU A 444 -15.52 8.93 -10.60
C LEU A 444 -14.14 8.48 -11.09
N GLY A 445 -14.06 7.49 -11.98
CA GLY A 445 -12.79 6.89 -12.43
C GLY A 445 -12.07 6.13 -11.32
N LEU A 446 -12.80 5.49 -10.41
CA LEU A 446 -12.26 4.83 -9.22
C LEU A 446 -12.47 3.31 -9.23
N PRO A 447 -11.54 2.53 -8.65
CA PRO A 447 -11.74 1.10 -8.46
C PRO A 447 -12.95 0.82 -7.55
N VAL A 448 -13.64 -0.28 -7.83
CA VAL A 448 -14.83 -0.72 -7.06
C VAL A 448 -14.44 -1.15 -5.62
N ASP A 449 -13.26 -1.76 -5.48
CA ASP A 449 -12.65 -2.13 -4.20
C ASP A 449 -11.11 -2.23 -4.36
N SER A 450 -10.34 -1.41 -3.63
CA SER A 450 -8.86 -1.44 -3.64
C SER A 450 -8.27 -1.92 -2.31
N ARG A 451 -9.06 -2.60 -1.46
CA ARG A 451 -8.62 -3.05 -0.13
C ARG A 451 -7.66 -4.25 -0.18
N GLU A 452 -6.51 -4.07 0.47
CA GLU A 452 -5.46 -5.08 0.66
C GLU A 452 -5.61 -5.81 2.01
N TYR A 453 -5.52 -7.14 2.04
CA TYR A 453 -5.71 -7.95 3.27
C TYR A 453 -4.45 -8.71 3.73
N GLY A 454 -3.38 -8.74 2.93
CA GLY A 454 -2.10 -9.32 3.28
C GLY A 454 -1.44 -8.66 4.47
N ILE A 455 -1.54 -7.34 4.62
CA ILE A 455 -1.12 -6.62 5.84
C ILE A 455 -1.82 -7.21 7.08
N GLY A 456 -3.14 -7.41 7.02
CA GLY A 456 -3.91 -8.03 8.11
C GLY A 456 -3.55 -9.49 8.36
N ALA A 457 -3.23 -10.24 7.31
CA ALA A 457 -2.73 -11.62 7.42
C ALA A 457 -1.35 -11.68 8.11
N GLN A 458 -0.44 -10.77 7.78
CA GLN A 458 0.86 -10.69 8.45
C GLN A 458 0.73 -10.28 9.92
N MET A 459 -0.17 -9.34 10.25
CA MET A 459 -0.48 -8.99 11.65
C MET A 459 -0.99 -10.21 12.44
N LEU A 460 -1.89 -11.02 11.86
CA LEU A 460 -2.39 -12.25 12.50
C LEU A 460 -1.28 -13.29 12.70
N ARG A 461 -0.42 -13.50 11.68
CA ARG A 461 0.74 -14.41 11.77
C ARG A 461 1.74 -13.96 12.84
N ASP A 462 2.03 -12.66 12.94
CA ASP A 462 2.94 -12.08 13.95
C ASP A 462 2.37 -12.18 15.37
N LEU A 463 1.05 -12.09 15.54
CA LEU A 463 0.34 -12.40 16.79
C LEU A 463 0.33 -13.90 17.14
N GLY A 464 0.84 -14.76 16.27
CA GLY A 464 0.94 -16.21 16.49
C GLY A 464 -0.27 -17.02 16.01
N VAL A 465 -1.27 -16.40 15.39
CA VAL A 465 -2.46 -17.11 14.86
C VAL A 465 -2.04 -18.08 13.75
N ARG A 466 -2.61 -19.29 13.77
CA ARG A 466 -2.38 -20.36 12.79
C ARG A 466 -3.69 -20.83 12.15
N THR A 467 -4.71 -21.07 12.97
CA THR A 467 -6.05 -21.44 12.50
C THR A 467 -7.10 -20.54 13.15
N MET A 468 -8.14 -20.17 12.38
CA MET A 468 -9.12 -19.17 12.83
C MET A 468 -10.57 -19.47 12.46
N LYS A 469 -11.48 -19.00 13.30
CA LYS A 469 -12.91 -18.79 13.00
C LYS A 469 -13.09 -17.34 12.55
N LEU A 470 -13.32 -17.11 11.25
CA LEU A 470 -13.32 -15.76 10.66
C LEU A 470 -14.72 -15.12 10.69
N MET A 471 -14.83 -13.98 11.37
CA MET A 471 -16.04 -13.13 11.44
C MET A 471 -16.22 -12.29 10.17
N THR A 472 -16.82 -12.86 9.12
CA THR A 472 -17.01 -12.20 7.81
C THR A 472 -18.31 -12.57 7.11
N ASN A 473 -18.85 -11.60 6.37
CA ASN A 473 -19.90 -11.80 5.34
C ASN A 473 -19.35 -11.63 3.91
N ASN A 474 -18.11 -11.15 3.76
CA ASN A 474 -17.49 -10.87 2.45
C ASN A 474 -16.61 -12.06 2.01
N PRO A 475 -16.85 -12.69 0.83
CA PRO A 475 -15.98 -13.72 0.26
C PRO A 475 -14.53 -13.25 0.04
N ALA A 476 -14.32 -12.01 -0.39
CA ALA A 476 -12.97 -11.51 -0.68
C ALA A 476 -12.05 -11.50 0.56
N LYS A 477 -12.62 -11.35 1.77
CA LYS A 477 -11.87 -11.48 3.04
C LYS A 477 -11.49 -12.91 3.39
N TYR A 478 -12.15 -13.91 2.80
CA TYR A 478 -11.80 -15.31 2.95
C TYR A 478 -10.60 -15.66 2.05
N VAL A 479 -10.67 -15.25 0.78
CA VAL A 479 -9.58 -15.45 -0.20
C VAL A 479 -8.32 -14.67 0.19
N GLY A 480 -8.44 -13.38 0.52
CA GLY A 480 -7.31 -12.50 0.83
C GLY A 480 -6.51 -12.84 2.10
N LEU A 481 -6.92 -13.86 2.87
CA LEU A 481 -6.19 -14.39 4.02
C LEU A 481 -5.62 -15.81 3.79
N LYS A 482 -6.03 -16.53 2.73
CA LYS A 482 -5.39 -17.79 2.32
C LYS A 482 -3.91 -17.55 1.95
N GLY A 483 -3.10 -18.61 1.93
CA GLY A 483 -1.68 -18.56 1.51
C GLY A 483 -0.70 -17.97 2.53
N TYR A 484 -1.13 -17.12 3.47
CA TYR A 484 -0.29 -16.55 4.53
C TYR A 484 0.04 -17.53 5.67
N GLY A 485 -0.04 -18.85 5.45
CA GLY A 485 0.13 -19.87 6.49
C GLY A 485 -0.93 -19.75 7.62
N LEU A 486 -2.09 -19.23 7.26
CA LEU A 486 -3.29 -19.12 8.08
C LEU A 486 -4.36 -20.01 7.45
N ALA A 487 -4.99 -20.90 8.22
CA ALA A 487 -6.15 -21.67 7.76
C ALA A 487 -7.44 -21.15 8.41
N ILE A 488 -8.50 -21.00 7.62
CA ILE A 488 -9.82 -20.61 8.11
C ILE A 488 -10.60 -21.90 8.36
N VAL A 489 -10.68 -22.32 9.62
CA VAL A 489 -11.34 -23.58 10.04
C VAL A 489 -12.85 -23.41 10.26
N GLY A 490 -13.34 -22.18 10.22
CA GLY A 490 -14.77 -21.90 10.28
C GLY A 490 -15.09 -20.45 9.92
N ARG A 491 -16.35 -20.22 9.55
CA ARG A 491 -16.89 -18.88 9.26
C ARG A 491 -17.95 -18.52 10.29
N VAL A 492 -17.84 -17.33 10.87
CA VAL A 492 -18.85 -16.75 11.75
C VAL A 492 -19.54 -15.59 11.01
N PRO A 493 -20.86 -15.62 10.79
CA PRO A 493 -21.58 -14.50 10.19
C PRO A 493 -21.80 -13.38 11.21
N LEU A 494 -21.74 -12.12 10.76
CA LEU A 494 -22.13 -10.95 11.57
C LEU A 494 -23.45 -10.40 11.04
N LEU A 495 -24.54 -10.62 11.77
CA LEU A 495 -25.86 -10.17 11.37
C LEU A 495 -26.19 -8.83 12.05
N SER A 496 -26.12 -7.74 11.28
CA SER A 496 -26.62 -6.42 11.66
C SER A 496 -28.08 -6.25 11.27
N LEU A 497 -28.82 -5.42 12.01
CA LEU A 497 -30.20 -5.06 11.65
C LEU A 497 -30.24 -4.33 10.30
N ILE A 498 -31.26 -4.67 9.48
CA ILE A 498 -31.56 -3.96 8.25
C ILE A 498 -32.45 -2.76 8.59
N THR A 499 -32.10 -1.57 8.12
CA THR A 499 -32.86 -0.32 8.32
C THR A 499 -33.29 0.25 6.96
N LYS A 500 -34.18 1.26 6.96
CA LYS A 500 -34.63 1.93 5.73
C LYS A 500 -33.43 2.54 4.96
N GLU A 501 -32.39 2.96 5.67
CA GLU A 501 -31.18 3.63 5.16
C GLU A 501 -30.11 2.64 4.65
N ASN A 502 -29.91 1.49 5.33
CA ASN A 502 -28.85 0.55 4.96
C ASN A 502 -29.31 -0.53 3.95
N LYS A 503 -30.62 -0.75 3.77
CA LYS A 503 -31.18 -1.84 2.95
C LYS A 503 -30.55 -1.92 1.55
N ARG A 504 -30.58 -0.82 0.79
CA ARG A 504 -30.05 -0.76 -0.59
C ARG A 504 -28.55 -1.14 -0.63
N TYR A 505 -27.77 -0.66 0.33
CA TYR A 505 -26.33 -0.94 0.43
C TYR A 505 -26.02 -2.40 0.78
N LEU A 506 -26.82 -3.02 1.66
CA LEU A 506 -26.72 -4.45 1.97
C LEU A 506 -27.17 -5.34 0.81
N GLU A 507 -28.21 -4.94 0.09
CA GLU A 507 -28.69 -5.62 -1.11
C GLU A 507 -27.65 -5.58 -2.24
N THR A 508 -27.05 -4.41 -2.56
CA THR A 508 -25.94 -4.29 -3.52
C THR A 508 -24.73 -5.14 -3.12
N LYS A 509 -24.37 -5.19 -1.82
CA LYS A 509 -23.32 -6.09 -1.32
C LYS A 509 -23.64 -7.56 -1.59
N ARG A 510 -24.89 -7.98 -1.41
CA ARG A 510 -25.33 -9.36 -1.68
C ARG A 510 -25.29 -9.68 -3.18
N THR A 511 -25.87 -8.81 -4.02
CA THR A 511 -26.08 -9.09 -5.45
C THR A 511 -24.85 -8.83 -6.32
N LYS A 512 -24.18 -7.68 -6.18
CA LYS A 512 -22.98 -7.32 -6.97
C LYS A 512 -21.66 -7.76 -6.34
N MET A 513 -21.62 -8.11 -5.04
CA MET A 513 -20.37 -8.42 -4.32
C MET A 513 -20.41 -9.76 -3.54
N GLY A 514 -21.35 -10.65 -3.85
CA GLY A 514 -21.42 -12.01 -3.30
C GLY A 514 -21.47 -12.13 -1.77
N HIS A 515 -21.86 -11.07 -1.04
CA HIS A 515 -21.85 -11.10 0.42
C HIS A 515 -22.91 -12.07 0.95
N MET A 516 -22.47 -13.08 1.68
CA MET A 516 -23.36 -14.08 2.28
C MET A 516 -23.83 -13.63 3.65
N TYR A 517 -25.13 -13.43 3.77
CA TYR A 517 -25.85 -13.26 5.03
C TYR A 517 -26.67 -14.54 5.27
N GLY A 518 -26.84 -14.96 6.52
CA GLY A 518 -27.47 -16.25 6.85
C GLY A 518 -28.96 -16.31 6.48
N LEU A 519 -29.57 -17.49 6.61
CA LEU A 519 -30.96 -17.79 6.22
C LEU A 519 -32.02 -16.79 6.72
N LYS A 520 -31.75 -16.06 7.82
CA LYS A 520 -32.56 -14.92 8.29
C LYS A 520 -32.32 -13.60 7.52
N PHE A 521 -32.12 -13.66 6.20
CA PHE A 521 -32.08 -12.45 5.34
C PHE A 521 -33.47 -12.07 4.80
N ASN A 522 -34.47 -12.94 4.97
CA ASN A 522 -35.88 -12.65 4.71
C ASN A 522 -36.64 -12.65 6.05
N GLY A 523 -37.44 -11.59 6.32
CA GLY A 523 -38.22 -11.40 7.56
C GLY A 523 -37.35 -10.92 8.74
N ASP A 524 -37.43 -9.69 9.25
CA ASP A 524 -38.58 -8.79 9.33
C ASP A 524 -38.14 -7.30 9.29
N VAL A 525 -39.00 -6.43 8.75
CA VAL A 525 -38.87 -4.97 8.95
C VAL A 525 -39.50 -4.65 10.30
N VAL A 526 -38.70 -4.14 11.25
CA VAL A 526 -39.21 -3.74 12.56
C VAL A 526 -39.90 -2.37 12.45
N GLU A 527 -41.14 -2.38 11.96
CA GLU A 527 -42.07 -1.25 12.10
C GLU A 527 -42.53 -1.19 13.56
N LYS A 528 -41.72 -0.53 14.40
CA LYS A 528 -42.03 -0.33 15.83
C LYS A 528 -41.57 1.01 16.38
N ILE A 529 -41.61 2.04 15.54
CA ILE A 529 -41.62 3.46 15.90
C ILE A 529 -42.59 4.13 14.91
N ASP A 530 -43.85 4.30 15.31
CA ASP A 530 -44.85 5.23 14.72
C ASP A 530 -46.19 5.14 15.51
N ASN A 531 -46.61 3.93 15.93
CA ASN A 531 -47.92 3.71 16.57
C ASN A 531 -48.12 4.36 17.97
N ASP A 532 -47.07 4.82 18.64
CA ASP A 532 -47.17 5.48 19.95
C ASP A 532 -47.51 6.99 19.85
N ALA A 533 -47.73 7.50 18.63
CA ALA A 533 -48.04 8.92 18.36
C ALA A 533 -49.55 9.23 18.20
N GLU A 534 -50.39 8.26 17.80
CA GLU A 534 -51.82 8.49 17.47
C GLU A 534 -52.81 8.09 18.59
N THR A 535 -52.35 7.89 19.82
CA THR A 535 -53.23 7.56 20.98
C THR A 535 -53.13 8.56 22.15
N ASN A 536 -52.54 9.74 21.93
CA ASN A 536 -52.35 10.76 22.97
C ASN A 536 -52.67 12.20 22.51
N GLU A 537 -53.63 12.37 21.58
CA GLU A 537 -54.31 13.66 21.36
C GLU A 537 -55.83 13.47 21.24
N SER A 538 -56.55 14.33 21.96
CA SER A 538 -57.97 14.30 22.38
C SER A 538 -59.04 13.97 21.33
#